data_AF-A0A445EYN6-F1
#
_entry.id   AF-A0A445EYN6-F1
#
_cell.length_a   1.000
_cell.length_b   1.000
_cell.length_c   1.000
_cell.angle_alpha   90.00
_cell.angle_beta   90.00
_cell.angle_gamma   90.00
#
_symmetry.space_group_name_H-M   'P 1'
#
loop_
_entity.id
_entity.type
_entity.pdbx_description
1 polymer ?
#
loop_
_entity_poly.entity_id
_entity_poly.type
_entity_poly.pdbx_seq_one_letter_code
_entity_poly.pdbx_strand_id
1 'polypeptide(L)'
;MTVNFHNSKIDVWVMREYNRGDSWCKLFTLEESRELRSFKCVRPLGYSSNGNKVLLKHNRKRLCWYDLRKKEVTLVRIQGLPNLNEAMICLGTLVTPYFLPREICRKLRTLGCEHP
;
A
#
# COMPACT_ATOMS: atom_id res chain seq x y z
N MET A 1 4.67 -14.58 17.81
CA MET A 1 4.00 -15.38 16.77
C MET A 1 4.86 -15.34 15.51
N THR A 2 5.52 -16.45 15.18
CA THR A 2 6.31 -16.62 13.95
C THR A 2 5.54 -17.51 13.00
N VAL A 3 5.20 -16.99 11.82
CA VAL A 3 4.51 -17.73 10.77
C VAL A 3 5.48 -17.85 9.59
N ASN A 4 5.80 -19.09 9.20
CA ASN A 4 6.58 -19.40 8.00
C ASN A 4 5.63 -19.42 6.80
N PHE A 5 5.77 -18.48 5.87
CA PHE A 5 5.00 -18.46 4.62
C PHE A 5 5.89 -18.92 3.46
N HIS A 6 5.60 -20.09 2.89
CA HIS A 6 6.33 -20.67 1.76
C HIS A 6 5.76 -20.25 0.38
N ASN A 7 4.88 -19.26 0.35
CA ASN A 7 4.38 -18.64 -0.88
C ASN A 7 3.88 -17.23 -0.50
N SER A 8 4.80 -16.27 -0.40
CA SER A 8 4.55 -15.04 0.34
C SER A 8 3.78 -14.01 -0.50
N LYS A 9 2.47 -14.20 -0.67
CA LYS A 9 1.58 -13.15 -1.19
C LYS A 9 1.02 -12.34 -0.02
N ILE A 10 0.99 -11.02 -0.16
CA ILE A 10 0.36 -10.12 0.81
C ILE A 10 -0.75 -9.35 0.13
N ASP A 11 -1.97 -9.49 0.65
CA ASP A 11 -3.09 -8.66 0.22
C ASP A 11 -3.12 -7.35 1.01
N VAL A 12 -3.19 -6.24 0.29
CA VAL A 12 -3.34 -4.92 0.86
C VAL A 12 -4.78 -4.47 0.69
N TRP A 13 -5.43 -4.15 1.81
CA TRP A 13 -6.82 -3.74 1.89
C TRP A 13 -6.94 -2.27 2.27
N VAL A 14 -7.97 -1.59 1.77
CA VAL A 14 -8.29 -0.21 2.13
C VAL A 14 -9.75 -0.11 2.54
N MET A 15 -10.01 0.69 3.59
CA MET A 15 -11.38 1.04 3.98
C MET A 15 -11.83 2.24 3.15
N ARG A 16 -12.93 2.07 2.40
CA ARG A 16 -13.50 3.17 1.59
C ARG A 16 -14.26 4.18 2.44
N GLU A 17 -15.04 3.69 3.40
CA GLU A 17 -15.96 4.49 4.21
C GLU A 17 -15.70 4.21 5.69
N TYR A 18 -15.13 5.19 6.38
CA TYR A 18 -14.86 5.07 7.80
C TYR A 18 -16.18 4.83 8.57
N ASN A 19 -16.17 3.94 9.56
CA ASN A 19 -17.33 3.48 10.35
C ASN A 19 -18.37 2.60 9.63
N ARG A 20 -18.08 2.10 8.43
CA ARG A 20 -18.92 1.10 7.75
C ARG A 20 -18.17 -0.22 7.61
N GLY A 21 -18.63 -1.26 8.34
CA GLY A 21 -17.96 -2.56 8.44
C GLY A 21 -17.65 -3.21 7.09
N ASP A 22 -18.59 -3.13 6.15
CA ASP A 22 -18.48 -3.79 4.84
C ASP A 22 -17.81 -2.92 3.77
N SER A 23 -17.05 -1.89 4.18
CA SER A 23 -16.43 -0.94 3.25
C SER A 23 -14.96 -1.25 2.93
N TRP A 24 -14.44 -2.36 3.45
CA TRP A 24 -13.12 -2.85 3.10
C TRP A 24 -13.13 -3.39 1.67
N CYS A 25 -12.19 -2.95 0.87
CA CYS A 25 -11.92 -3.55 -0.43
C CYS A 25 -10.44 -3.89 -0.57
N LYS A 26 -10.17 -5.00 -1.26
CA LYS A 26 -8.81 -5.36 -1.65
C LYS A 26 -8.32 -4.34 -2.67
N LEU A 27 -7.16 -3.76 -2.42
CA LEU A 27 -6.54 -2.76 -3.29
C LEU A 27 -5.56 -3.42 -4.28
N PHE A 28 -4.68 -4.28 -3.78
CA PHE A 28 -3.77 -5.09 -4.60
C PHE A 28 -3.19 -6.26 -3.81
N THR A 29 -2.62 -7.22 -4.53
CA THR A 29 -1.75 -8.27 -3.98
C THR A 29 -0.30 -7.94 -4.30
N LEU A 30 0.55 -8.00 -3.29
CA LEU A 30 2.00 -7.94 -3.43
C LEU A 30 2.53 -9.37 -3.52
N GLU A 31 3.31 -9.65 -4.56
CA GLU A 31 3.91 -10.96 -4.79
C GLU A 31 5.42 -10.87 -4.69
N GLU A 32 6.02 -11.96 -4.20
CA GLU A 32 7.45 -12.04 -4.01
C GLU A 32 8.13 -11.87 -5.37
N SER A 33 9.07 -10.93 -5.43
CA SER A 33 9.80 -10.56 -6.64
C SER A 33 11.29 -10.49 -6.31
N ARG A 34 12.15 -10.42 -7.33
CA ARG A 34 13.60 -10.30 -7.11
C ARG A 34 13.95 -9.04 -6.29
N GLU A 35 13.16 -7.99 -6.45
CA GLU A 35 13.32 -6.69 -5.82
C GLU A 35 12.91 -6.72 -4.35
N LEU A 36 11.85 -7.47 -4.02
CA LEU A 36 11.26 -7.51 -2.70
C LEU A 36 11.73 -8.70 -1.85
N ARG A 37 12.17 -9.80 -2.47
CA ARG A 37 12.51 -11.04 -1.76
C ARG A 37 11.38 -11.37 -0.74
N SER A 38 11.75 -11.71 0.50
CA SER A 38 10.79 -12.06 1.55
C SER A 38 10.00 -10.87 2.09
N PHE A 39 8.70 -11.04 2.34
CA PHE A 39 7.87 -10.04 3.01
C PHE A 39 7.77 -10.19 4.53
N LYS A 40 8.88 -10.04 5.25
CA LYS A 40 8.85 -10.14 6.72
C LYS A 40 8.04 -9.02 7.39
N CYS A 41 8.03 -7.84 6.78
CA CYS A 41 7.23 -6.71 7.26
C CYS A 41 6.97 -5.71 6.12
N VAL A 42 5.70 -5.54 5.75
CA VAL A 42 5.27 -4.53 4.78
C VAL A 42 4.26 -3.62 5.46
N ARG A 43 4.45 -2.31 5.33
CA ARG A 43 3.52 -1.31 5.87
C ARG A 43 3.23 -0.23 4.84
N PRO A 44 1.97 -0.03 4.42
CA PRO A 44 1.60 1.12 3.62
C PRO A 44 1.72 2.40 4.44
N LEU A 45 2.33 3.43 3.85
CA LEU A 45 2.55 4.73 4.48
C LEU A 45 1.65 5.82 3.90
N GLY A 46 1.30 5.72 2.61
CA GLY A 46 0.43 6.71 1.95
C GLY A 46 0.41 6.54 0.44
N TYR A 47 -0.38 7.39 -0.22
CA TYR A 47 -0.46 7.46 -1.67
C TYR A 47 0.48 8.53 -2.23
N SER A 48 0.86 8.38 -3.51
CA SER A 48 1.42 9.50 -4.27
C SER A 48 0.38 10.61 -4.44
N SER A 49 0.82 11.84 -4.75
CA SER A 49 -0.07 13.00 -4.95
C SER A 49 -1.18 12.75 -5.97
N ASN A 50 -0.91 11.94 -7.00
CA ASN A 50 -1.88 11.57 -8.04
C ASN A 50 -2.66 10.28 -7.74
N GLY A 51 -2.45 9.65 -6.58
CA GLY A 51 -3.15 8.43 -6.15
C GLY A 51 -2.77 7.15 -6.91
N ASN A 52 -1.88 7.20 -7.90
CA ASN A 52 -1.56 6.03 -8.74
C ASN A 52 -0.55 5.08 -8.09
N LYS A 53 0.15 5.51 -7.04
CA LYS A 53 1.17 4.70 -6.37
C LYS A 53 0.95 4.68 -4.86
N VAL A 54 1.32 3.57 -4.24
CA VAL A 54 1.33 3.40 -2.78
C VAL A 54 2.77 3.34 -2.30
N LEU A 55 3.11 4.17 -1.32
CA LEU A 55 4.41 4.12 -0.65
C LEU A 55 4.36 3.04 0.41
N LEU A 56 5.29 2.10 0.32
CA LEU A 56 5.42 0.97 1.22
C LEU A 56 6.76 1.06 1.94
N LYS A 57 6.71 0.81 3.24
CA LYS A 57 7.90 0.44 4.02
C LYS A 57 8.06 -1.08 3.95
N HIS A 58 9.25 -1.52 3.58
CA HIS A 58 9.58 -2.92 3.36
C HIS A 58 10.76 -3.36 4.25
N ASN A 59 10.57 -4.45 5.01
CA ASN A 59 11.55 -5.13 5.88
C ASN A 59 12.35 -4.20 6.80
N ARG A 60 11.72 -3.11 7.30
CA ARG A 60 12.32 -2.10 8.20
C ARG A 60 13.55 -1.37 7.66
N LYS A 61 13.88 -1.54 6.38
CA LYS A 61 15.12 -1.01 5.79
C LYS A 61 14.89 -0.20 4.52
N ARG A 62 13.79 -0.42 3.81
CA ARG A 62 13.58 0.11 2.47
C ARG A 62 12.23 0.78 2.34
N LEU A 63 12.19 1.81 1.51
CA LEU A 63 10.97 2.38 0.97
C LEU A 63 10.83 1.93 -0.48
N CYS A 64 9.61 1.60 -0.90
CA CYS A 64 9.30 1.30 -2.29
C CYS A 64 7.96 1.90 -2.68
N TRP A 65 7.86 2.30 -3.94
CA TRP A 65 6.59 2.60 -4.58
C TRP A 65 6.04 1.33 -5.19
N TYR A 66 4.74 1.09 -4.97
CA TYR A 66 3.96 0.14 -5.76
C TYR A 66 3.07 0.90 -6.72
N ASP A 67 3.21 0.67 -8.03
CA ASP A 67 2.36 1.27 -9.05
C ASP A 67 1.07 0.45 -9.21
N LEU A 68 -0.07 1.04 -8.89
CA LEU A 68 -1.36 0.36 -8.89
C LEU A 68 -1.82 -0.05 -10.29
N ARG A 69 -1.35 0.65 -11.33
CA ARG A 69 -1.71 0.38 -12.73
C ARG A 69 -0.79 -0.66 -13.35
N LYS A 70 0.53 -0.46 -13.18
CA LYS A 70 1.54 -1.34 -13.77
C LYS A 70 1.76 -2.62 -12.97
N LYS A 71 1.34 -2.65 -11.70
CA LYS A 71 1.61 -3.73 -10.75
C LYS A 71 3.11 -3.96 -10.53
N GLU A 72 3.87 -2.88 -10.59
CA GLU A 72 5.33 -2.88 -10.50
C GLU A 72 5.81 -2.21 -9.21
N VAL A 73 6.98 -2.65 -8.75
CA VAL A 73 7.62 -2.13 -7.54
C VAL A 73 8.88 -1.37 -7.94
N THR A 74 9.03 -0.16 -7.42
CA THR A 74 10.24 0.65 -7.61
C THR A 74 10.84 1.01 -6.25
N LEU A 75 12.12 0.71 -6.06
CA LEU A 75 12.84 1.09 -4.84
C LEU A 75 12.98 2.61 -4.76
N VAL A 76 12.72 3.17 -3.59
CA VAL A 76 12.92 4.60 -3.30
C VAL A 76 14.21 4.77 -2.53
N ARG A 77 15.08 5.65 -3.03
CA ARG A 77 16.29 6.11 -2.33
C ARG A 77 16.13 7.58 -2.01
N ILE A 78 16.10 7.91 -0.73
CA ILE A 78 16.13 9.29 -0.25
C ILE A 78 17.52 9.49 0.32
N GLN A 79 18.29 10.41 -0.27
CA GLN A 79 19.62 10.71 0.22
C GLN A 79 19.55 11.26 1.65
N GLY A 80 20.47 10.82 2.51
CA GLY A 80 20.51 11.23 3.92
C GLY A 80 19.47 10.58 4.82
N LEU A 81 18.57 9.74 4.30
CA LEU A 81 17.59 9.05 5.13
C LEU A 81 18.24 7.85 5.83
N PRO A 82 18.29 7.80 7.18
CA PRO A 82 18.79 6.63 7.89
C PRO A 82 17.88 5.42 7.68
N ASN A 83 18.33 4.25 8.16
CA ASN A 83 17.51 3.04 8.17
C ASN A 83 16.14 3.32 8.80
N LEU A 84 15.08 3.08 8.03
CA LEU A 84 13.72 3.45 8.40
C LEU A 84 13.16 2.47 9.45
N ASN A 85 13.60 2.60 10.69
CA ASN A 85 13.26 1.65 11.76
C ASN A 85 11.79 1.74 12.14
N GLU A 86 11.26 2.96 12.25
CA GLU A 86 9.87 3.23 12.57
C GLU A 86 9.26 4.23 11.58
N ALA A 87 7.95 4.13 11.37
CA ALA A 87 7.17 5.09 10.62
C ALA A 87 5.85 5.24 11.37
N MET A 88 5.40 6.46 11.61
CA MET A 88 4.14 6.71 12.30
C MET A 88 3.18 7.40 11.35
N ILE A 89 1.91 7.00 11.41
CA ILE A 89 0.83 7.67 10.68
C ILE A 89 0.12 8.52 11.73
N CYS A 90 0.22 9.85 11.60
CA CYS A 90 -0.44 10.77 12.51
C CYS A 90 -1.93 10.83 12.15
N LEU A 91 -2.79 10.35 13.07
CA LEU A 91 -4.24 10.27 12.89
C LEU A 91 -4.97 11.63 13.04
N GLY A 92 -4.22 12.74 13.19
CA GLY A 92 -4.76 14.04 13.61
C GLY A 92 -5.84 14.61 12.69
N THR A 93 -5.89 14.17 11.43
CA THR A 93 -6.97 14.44 10.49
C THR A 93 -6.99 13.31 9.46
N LEU A 94 -7.71 12.22 9.72
CA LEU A 94 -8.08 11.29 8.65
C LEU A 94 -9.04 12.03 7.71
N VAL A 95 -8.49 12.82 6.78
CA VAL A 95 -9.25 13.28 5.63
C VAL A 95 -9.70 12.05 4.88
N THR A 96 -11.01 11.92 4.72
CA THR A 96 -11.61 10.85 3.94
C THR A 96 -10.93 10.85 2.56
N PRO A 97 -10.69 9.69 1.93
CA PRO A 97 -9.93 9.59 0.67
C PRO A 97 -10.57 10.30 -0.55
N TYR A 98 -11.55 11.18 -0.37
CA TYR A 98 -12.17 12.03 -1.39
C TYR A 98 -11.19 12.94 -2.16
N PHE A 99 -9.92 13.04 -1.74
CA PHE A 99 -8.87 13.69 -2.53
C PHE A 99 -8.42 12.88 -3.76
N LEU A 100 -8.96 11.69 -3.96
CA LEU A 100 -8.93 11.06 -5.28
C LEU A 100 -9.76 11.94 -6.23
N PRO A 101 -9.21 12.47 -7.34
CA PRO A 101 -9.98 13.17 -8.36
C PRO A 101 -11.25 12.36 -8.68
N ARG A 102 -12.41 13.01 -8.85
CA ARG A 102 -13.69 12.30 -9.12
C ARG A 102 -13.58 11.25 -10.23
N GLU A 103 -12.70 11.48 -11.20
CA GLU A 103 -12.32 10.52 -12.24
C GLU A 103 -11.71 9.21 -11.71
N ILE A 104 -10.86 9.27 -10.69
CA ILE A 104 -10.24 8.12 -10.01
C ILE A 104 -11.23 7.45 -9.05
N CYS A 105 -12.11 8.19 -8.35
CA CYS A 105 -13.20 7.56 -7.59
C CYS A 105 -14.17 6.78 -8.51
N ARG A 106 -14.44 7.29 -9.72
CA ARG A 106 -15.19 6.54 -10.74
C ARG A 106 -14.36 5.38 -11.31
N LYS A 107 -13.05 5.57 -11.52
CA LYS A 107 -12.14 4.52 -11.99
C LYS A 107 -11.85 3.45 -10.95
N LEU A 108 -11.90 3.71 -9.64
CA LEU A 108 -11.75 2.72 -8.57
C LEU A 108 -12.95 1.79 -8.50
N ARG A 109 -14.15 2.27 -8.86
CA ARG A 109 -15.28 1.37 -9.13
C ARG A 109 -14.99 0.39 -10.28
N THR A 110 -14.05 0.72 -11.17
CA THR A 110 -13.67 -0.09 -12.34
C THR A 110 -12.26 -0.70 -12.26
N LEU A 111 -11.43 -0.37 -11.27
CA LEU A 111 -10.04 -0.79 -11.16
C LEU A 111 -9.95 -1.92 -10.14
N GLY A 112 -10.23 -3.14 -10.61
CA GLY A 112 -9.78 -4.38 -9.96
C GLY A 112 -10.12 -4.54 -8.48
N CYS A 113 -11.15 -3.86 -7.99
CA CYS A 113 -11.69 -4.11 -6.65
C CYS A 113 -12.48 -5.42 -6.71
N GLU A 114 -11.79 -6.52 -6.42
CA GLU A 114 -12.45 -7.79 -6.17
C GLU A 114 -13.22 -7.66 -4.85
N HIS A 115 -14.53 -7.88 -4.93
CA HIS A 115 -15.37 -8.04 -3.75
C HIS A 115 -15.30 -9.52 -3.33
N PRO A 116 -15.48 -9.84 -2.03
CA PRO A 116 -15.60 -11.21 -1.56
C PRO A 116 -16.70 -12.00 -2.26
#